data_AF-A0A2D6PV27-F1
#
_entry.id   AF-A0A2D6PV27-F1
#
_cell.length_a   1.000
_cell.length_b   1.000
_cell.length_c   1.000
_cell.angle_alpha   90.00
_cell.angle_beta   90.00
_cell.angle_gamma   90.00
#
_symmetry.space_group_name_H-M   'P 1'
#
loop_
_entity.id
_entity.type
_entity.pdbx_description
1 polymer ?
#
loop_
_entity_poly.entity_id
_entity_poly.type
_entity_poly.pdbx_seq_one_letter_code
_entity_poly.pdbx_strand_id
1 'polypeptide(L)'
;MKNLLAIVLLLAVSLPAQIPPAAGGEPMYRIRIPHSAPVALRSALEAKGYDIACMHCSNSAQVELVVSAADLDQLSDFGLTCNVQETAMPLWAKFSASRNGFAGYTDYSGINTFLNSTAAANPSIATVVDLTATYGPGSTFEGRAINAIKISDNASVDEDEPEILFVSCHHCREIVTPEIALDIISRLVSGYGTDPQITSFVDDNEIWIAPVWNPDGLEYTWNVNNLWRKNRKPFGADFGVDLNRNYPLNWAASCGASTTPSSQTYKGPSVGSEEETQTMIGFARARRFAKVMDYHSSGREILQTYNCAIMPALMENYIDSEAVNLANAITPSFGVRDPSADGEHYEFQIKEITGYSFLTETHTTFQPTHASALAEAVLVWPSTVAFLSKQIPVVGHVTDSLTGNALVADISVVGLGWTQGETRTTEPTYGRYHLWLPPGVHQVTYAAAGYSPVTLTLTVTTSTQLQNVMLLPLGPVMTLSMSTTGGGAGDLNLAMTNVPASATFGFTLFSLNTTGALGTGNAFGVTADFLTLQSLLTPSLPGNPFSWTWPVGGVYPATPFVIPPGGIPFPTGTQLDAVAVAFSAGFGSLEGQTAANRVTF
;
A
#
# COMPACT_ATOMS: atom_id res chain seq x y z
N MET A 1 49.81 -43.27 60.16
CA MET A 1 51.02 -42.45 59.95
C MET A 1 51.20 -42.22 58.46
N LYS A 2 51.54 -40.99 58.04
CA LYS A 2 51.94 -40.59 56.67
C LYS A 2 50.90 -40.90 55.57
N ASN A 3 50.16 -39.91 55.08
CA ASN A 3 50.57 -38.84 54.17
C ASN A 3 51.08 -39.36 52.81
N LEU A 4 50.25 -39.22 51.77
CA LEU A 4 50.66 -38.49 50.59
C LEU A 4 49.45 -37.67 50.06
N LEU A 5 49.64 -36.37 49.91
CA LEU A 5 48.74 -35.43 49.26
C LEU A 5 49.47 -34.89 48.01
N ALA A 6 48.82 -34.04 47.22
CA ALA A 6 49.32 -33.39 45.99
C ALA A 6 49.33 -34.28 44.72
N ILE A 7 49.01 -33.77 43.53
CA ILE A 7 48.35 -32.49 43.13
C ILE A 7 47.45 -32.83 41.93
N VAL A 8 46.24 -32.28 41.89
CA VAL A 8 45.46 -32.14 40.65
C VAL A 8 45.43 -30.65 40.32
N LEU A 9 46.02 -30.29 39.18
CA LEU A 9 46.17 -28.90 38.78
C LEU A 9 44.88 -28.41 38.12
N LEU A 10 43.93 -27.91 38.92
CA LEU A 10 42.80 -27.14 38.36
C LEU A 10 43.35 -25.84 37.76
N LEU A 11 43.48 -25.82 36.43
CA LEU A 11 43.57 -24.61 35.64
C LEU A 11 42.21 -23.91 35.65
N ALA A 12 41.96 -23.17 36.73
CA ALA A 12 40.83 -22.26 36.85
C ALA A 12 41.02 -21.08 35.87
N VAL A 13 40.59 -21.27 34.62
CA VAL A 13 40.43 -20.16 33.67
C VAL A 13 39.29 -19.29 34.20
N SER A 14 39.66 -18.18 34.85
CA SER A 14 38.72 -17.18 35.33
C SER A 14 38.12 -16.42 34.14
N LEU A 15 37.07 -16.98 33.55
CA LEU A 15 36.19 -16.23 32.66
C LEU A 15 35.64 -15.02 33.43
N PRO A 16 35.71 -13.80 32.87
CA PRO A 16 35.02 -12.66 33.47
C PRO A 16 33.51 -12.93 33.43
N ALA A 17 32.85 -12.83 34.58
CA ALA A 17 31.42 -13.08 34.68
C ALA A 17 30.60 -11.93 34.09
N GLN A 18 30.43 -11.92 32.76
CA GLN A 18 29.28 -11.25 32.15
C GLN A 18 28.05 -12.15 32.34
N ILE A 19 27.32 -11.86 33.42
CA ILE A 19 25.95 -12.32 33.61
C ILE A 19 25.14 -11.75 32.43
N PRO A 20 24.52 -12.57 31.56
CA PRO A 20 23.55 -12.04 30.62
C PRO A 20 22.40 -11.43 31.43
N PRO A 21 21.85 -10.27 31.03
CA PRO A 21 20.70 -9.70 31.72
C PRO A 21 19.56 -10.71 31.79
N ALA A 22 18.69 -10.60 32.81
CA ALA A 22 17.53 -11.46 33.01
C ALA A 22 16.43 -11.17 31.97
N ALA A 23 16.73 -11.42 30.69
CA ALA A 23 16.11 -10.77 29.54
C ALA A 23 14.94 -11.55 28.90
N GLY A 24 14.65 -12.78 29.34
CA GLY A 24 13.41 -13.50 29.01
C GLY A 24 13.32 -14.12 27.61
N GLY A 25 13.05 -15.43 27.59
CA GLY A 25 12.88 -16.24 26.38
C GLY A 25 13.52 -17.62 26.55
N GLU A 26 12.95 -18.64 25.90
CA GLU A 26 13.48 -20.01 26.00
C GLU A 26 14.80 -20.22 25.23
N PRO A 27 15.61 -21.22 25.61
CA PRO A 27 16.72 -21.69 24.79
C PRO A 27 16.20 -22.21 23.44
N MET A 28 16.74 -21.66 22.36
CA MET A 28 16.43 -22.10 21.00
C MET A 28 17.57 -22.97 20.45
N TYR A 29 17.23 -23.92 19.58
CA TYR A 29 18.17 -24.82 18.93
C TYR A 29 17.91 -24.84 17.42
N ARG A 30 18.96 -24.97 16.61
CA ARG A 30 18.82 -25.40 15.21
C ARG A 30 19.13 -26.87 15.12
N ILE A 31 18.20 -27.65 14.56
CA ILE A 31 18.26 -29.12 14.52
C ILE A 31 18.17 -29.66 13.09
N ARG A 32 18.70 -30.86 12.89
CA ARG A 32 18.54 -31.67 11.66
C ARG A 32 17.76 -32.93 11.97
N ILE A 33 16.69 -33.16 11.22
CA ILE A 33 15.88 -34.39 11.25
C ILE A 33 16.12 -35.16 9.94
N PRO A 34 16.90 -36.26 9.96
CA PRO A 34 17.05 -37.14 8.80
C PRO A 34 15.74 -37.90 8.56
N HIS A 35 15.26 -37.92 7.31
CA HIS A 35 14.02 -38.60 6.96
C HIS A 35 14.07 -39.18 5.54
N SER A 36 13.38 -40.29 5.31
CA SER A 36 13.30 -40.93 3.99
C SER A 36 12.44 -40.15 2.98
N ALA A 37 11.55 -39.28 3.48
CA ALA A 37 10.73 -38.36 2.69
C ALA A 37 10.76 -36.96 3.33
N PRO A 38 11.85 -36.18 3.21
CA PRO A 38 12.02 -34.94 3.94
C PRO A 38 11.17 -33.80 3.39
N VAL A 39 10.86 -33.79 2.08
CA VAL A 39 9.93 -32.79 1.49
C VAL A 39 8.54 -32.92 2.12
N ALA A 40 8.00 -34.14 2.18
CA ALA A 40 6.70 -34.39 2.81
C ALA A 40 6.72 -34.12 4.33
N LEU A 41 7.82 -34.42 5.02
CA LEU A 41 7.99 -34.09 6.43
C LEU A 41 8.04 -32.58 6.65
N ARG A 42 8.78 -31.82 5.82
CA ARG A 42 8.86 -30.35 5.89
C ARG A 42 7.48 -29.74 5.78
N SER A 43 6.73 -30.04 4.72
CA SER A 43 5.37 -29.49 4.54
C SER A 43 4.41 -29.89 5.67
N ALA A 44 4.56 -31.09 6.24
CA ALA A 44 3.77 -31.53 7.39
C ALA A 44 4.15 -30.87 8.73
N LEU A 45 5.37 -30.34 8.86
CA LEU A 45 5.86 -29.59 10.01
C LEU A 45 5.55 -28.08 9.87
N GLU A 46 5.72 -27.54 8.68
CA GLU A 46 5.35 -26.19 8.30
C GLU A 46 3.85 -25.94 8.49
N ALA A 47 3.00 -26.88 8.02
CA ALA A 47 1.56 -26.88 8.28
C ALA A 47 1.16 -27.13 9.76
N LYS A 48 2.14 -27.37 10.66
CA LYS A 48 1.98 -27.39 12.12
C LYS A 48 2.53 -26.12 12.80
N GLY A 49 3.09 -25.18 12.04
CA GLY A 49 3.68 -23.95 12.55
C GLY A 49 5.12 -24.08 13.04
N TYR A 50 5.81 -25.18 12.74
CA TYR A 50 7.25 -25.31 13.03
C TYR A 50 8.08 -24.43 12.08
N ASP A 51 9.13 -23.84 12.63
CA ASP A 51 9.98 -22.85 11.97
C ASP A 51 11.05 -23.53 11.11
N ILE A 52 10.80 -23.57 9.79
CA ILE A 52 11.67 -24.22 8.80
C ILE A 52 12.95 -23.40 8.62
N ALA A 53 14.10 -23.98 8.99
CA ALA A 53 15.37 -23.24 8.97
C ALA A 53 16.01 -23.12 7.58
N CYS A 54 15.48 -23.85 6.58
CA CYS A 54 16.07 -23.99 5.25
C CYS A 54 15.10 -24.68 4.28
N MET A 55 14.72 -24.00 3.19
CA MET A 55 13.87 -24.59 2.13
C MET A 55 14.64 -25.50 1.16
N HIS A 56 15.80 -25.05 0.68
CA HIS A 56 16.58 -25.73 -0.38
C HIS A 56 17.89 -26.29 0.15
N CYS A 57 17.80 -27.16 1.15
CA CYS A 57 18.98 -27.70 1.82
C CYS A 57 19.80 -28.59 0.88
N SER A 58 21.11 -28.39 0.88
CA SER A 58 22.08 -29.10 0.01
C SER A 58 22.20 -30.61 0.28
N ASN A 59 21.43 -31.15 1.22
CA ASN A 59 21.24 -32.58 1.44
C ASN A 59 19.74 -32.91 1.43
N SER A 60 19.27 -33.51 0.33
CA SER A 60 17.86 -33.84 0.07
C SER A 60 17.30 -35.03 0.88
N ALA A 61 17.97 -35.42 1.98
CA ALA A 61 17.58 -36.49 2.90
C ALA A 61 17.23 -35.99 4.32
N GLN A 62 17.14 -34.67 4.54
CA GLN A 62 17.01 -34.07 5.87
C GLN A 62 16.09 -32.83 5.87
N VAL A 63 15.52 -32.50 7.03
CA VAL A 63 14.82 -31.22 7.30
C VAL A 63 15.62 -30.46 8.37
N GLU A 64 15.83 -29.15 8.18
CA GLU A 64 16.36 -28.27 9.25
C GLU A 64 15.23 -27.44 9.86
N LEU A 65 15.20 -27.33 11.19
CA LEU A 65 14.25 -26.51 11.95
C LEU A 65 14.99 -25.62 12.95
N VAL A 66 14.38 -24.49 13.31
CA VAL A 66 14.65 -23.78 14.56
C VAL A 66 13.54 -24.13 15.56
N VAL A 67 13.91 -24.54 16.78
CA VAL A 67 12.99 -25.13 17.76
C VAL A 67 13.28 -24.64 19.17
N SER A 68 12.25 -24.50 20.00
CA SER A 68 12.39 -24.37 21.45
C SER A 68 12.84 -25.68 22.11
N ALA A 69 13.05 -25.66 23.43
CA ALA A 69 13.24 -26.90 24.20
C ALA A 69 11.97 -27.79 24.15
N ALA A 70 10.79 -27.19 24.31
CA ALA A 70 9.51 -27.92 24.28
C ALA A 70 9.20 -28.53 22.90
N ASP A 71 9.52 -27.82 21.82
CA ASP A 71 9.41 -28.34 20.44
C ASP A 71 10.34 -29.55 20.22
N LEU A 72 11.58 -29.50 20.75
CA LEU A 72 12.56 -30.58 20.63
C LEU A 72 12.09 -31.85 21.36
N ASP A 73 11.52 -31.71 22.55
CA ASP A 73 10.89 -32.82 23.27
C ASP A 73 9.69 -33.38 22.50
N GLN A 74 8.79 -32.51 22.00
CA GLN A 74 7.61 -32.92 21.23
C GLN A 74 7.96 -33.67 19.93
N LEU A 75 8.97 -33.20 19.18
CA LEU A 75 9.45 -33.87 17.99
C LEU A 75 10.09 -35.23 18.31
N SER A 76 10.75 -35.35 19.47
CA SER A 76 11.30 -36.61 19.98
C SER A 76 10.18 -37.59 20.38
N ASP A 77 9.10 -37.12 20.99
CA ASP A 77 7.89 -37.91 21.30
C ASP A 77 7.16 -38.40 20.03
N PHE A 78 7.23 -37.66 18.92
CA PHE A 78 6.80 -38.16 17.60
C PHE A 78 7.77 -39.18 16.97
N GLY A 79 8.86 -39.55 17.66
CA GLY A 79 9.84 -40.53 17.22
C GLY A 79 10.85 -40.01 16.19
N LEU A 80 11.01 -38.69 16.06
CA LEU A 80 11.93 -38.07 15.10
C LEU A 80 13.33 -37.90 15.71
N THR A 81 14.36 -38.44 15.05
CA THR A 81 15.76 -38.30 15.47
C THR A 81 16.26 -36.87 15.25
N CYS A 82 16.13 -36.03 16.27
CA CYS A 82 16.50 -34.62 16.23
C CYS A 82 17.99 -34.40 16.58
N ASN A 83 18.80 -34.04 15.59
CA ASN A 83 20.24 -33.81 15.77
C ASN A 83 20.52 -32.31 15.93
N VAL A 84 20.78 -31.85 17.16
CA VAL A 84 21.18 -30.45 17.41
C VAL A 84 22.44 -30.10 16.63
N GLN A 85 22.36 -29.06 15.80
CA GLN A 85 23.48 -28.48 15.03
C GLN A 85 24.04 -27.24 15.71
N GLU A 86 23.18 -26.47 16.38
CA GLU A 86 23.52 -25.20 17.01
C GLU A 86 22.61 -24.97 18.22
N THR A 87 23.17 -24.52 19.33
CA THR A 87 22.43 -23.97 20.48
C THR A 87 22.53 -22.46 20.42
N ALA A 88 21.43 -21.75 20.70
CA ALA A 88 21.40 -20.29 20.74
C ALA A 88 22.49 -19.69 21.65
N MET A 89 23.11 -18.62 21.16
CA MET A 89 24.09 -17.81 21.87
C MET A 89 24.05 -16.34 21.38
N PRO A 90 24.72 -15.39 22.04
CA PRO A 90 24.84 -14.03 21.50
C PRO A 90 25.55 -14.04 20.14
N LEU A 91 25.02 -13.32 19.16
CA LEU A 91 25.60 -13.26 17.81
C LEU A 91 27.04 -12.71 17.82
N TRP A 92 27.33 -11.70 18.66
CA TRP A 92 28.70 -11.19 18.84
C TRP A 92 29.68 -12.29 19.34
N ALA A 93 29.20 -13.23 20.14
CA ALA A 93 30.00 -14.34 20.66
C ALA A 93 30.22 -15.41 19.57
N LYS A 94 29.18 -15.72 18.78
CA LYS A 94 29.28 -16.58 17.58
C LYS A 94 30.29 -16.01 16.57
N PHE A 95 30.25 -14.70 16.33
CA PHE A 95 31.19 -13.99 15.46
C PHE A 95 32.62 -14.05 16.00
N SER A 96 32.81 -13.75 17.28
CA SER A 96 34.12 -13.81 17.96
C SER A 96 34.73 -15.22 17.92
N ALA A 97 33.92 -16.26 18.08
CA ALA A 97 34.37 -17.66 18.02
C ALA A 97 34.79 -18.11 16.59
N SER A 98 34.21 -17.51 15.54
CA SER A 98 34.42 -17.89 14.13
C SER A 98 35.85 -17.66 13.59
N ARG A 99 36.68 -16.94 14.34
CA ARG A 99 38.06 -16.50 14.03
C ARG A 99 38.31 -15.64 12.78
N ASN A 100 37.50 -15.69 11.71
CA ASN A 100 37.73 -14.88 10.50
C ASN A 100 36.50 -14.68 9.57
N GLY A 101 35.29 -15.13 9.94
CA GLY A 101 34.16 -15.17 8.98
C GLY A 101 33.19 -13.98 9.01
N PHE A 102 33.05 -13.31 10.16
CA PHE A 102 31.90 -12.44 10.43
C PHE A 102 32.28 -11.00 10.80
N ALA A 103 33.55 -10.62 10.63
CA ALA A 103 34.00 -9.26 10.80
C ALA A 103 33.42 -8.36 9.70
N GLY A 104 32.62 -7.37 10.11
CA GLY A 104 32.04 -6.33 9.24
C GLY A 104 30.53 -6.17 9.38
N TYR A 105 29.79 -7.24 9.74
CA TYR A 105 28.43 -7.10 10.25
C TYR A 105 28.41 -6.11 11.41
N THR A 106 27.35 -5.30 11.49
CA THR A 106 27.21 -4.26 12.50
C THR A 106 25.85 -4.35 13.20
N ASP A 107 25.76 -3.77 14.40
CA ASP A 107 24.54 -3.78 15.22
C ASP A 107 23.55 -2.68 14.79
N TYR A 108 22.41 -2.58 15.47
CA TYR A 108 21.40 -1.55 15.18
C TYR A 108 21.97 -0.12 15.34
N SER A 109 22.92 0.10 16.26
CA SER A 109 23.60 1.39 16.41
C SER A 109 24.52 1.70 15.22
N GLY A 110 25.25 0.69 14.74
CA GLY A 110 26.08 0.77 13.54
C GLY A 110 25.28 1.03 12.25
N ILE A 111 24.14 0.36 12.08
CA ILE A 111 23.23 0.59 10.94
C ILE A 111 22.70 2.03 10.95
N ASN A 112 22.24 2.50 12.11
CA ASN A 112 21.80 3.90 12.24
C ASN A 112 22.94 4.91 12.02
N THR A 113 24.17 4.57 12.42
CA THR A 113 25.35 5.39 12.15
C THR A 113 25.63 5.47 10.65
N PHE A 114 25.53 4.36 9.91
CA PHE A 114 25.61 4.36 8.46
C PHE A 114 24.55 5.26 7.83
N LEU A 115 23.27 5.06 8.15
CA LEU A 115 22.16 5.84 7.58
C LEU A 115 22.36 7.36 7.76
N ASN A 116 22.65 7.78 8.99
CA ASN A 116 22.90 9.19 9.30
C ASN A 116 24.15 9.75 8.61
N SER A 117 25.23 8.96 8.52
CA SER A 117 26.45 9.39 7.81
C SER A 117 26.24 9.50 6.30
N THR A 118 25.44 8.61 5.70
CA THR A 118 25.11 8.62 4.28
C THR A 118 24.24 9.82 3.91
N ALA A 119 23.21 10.13 4.71
CA ALA A 119 22.41 11.34 4.49
C ALA A 119 23.24 12.63 4.71
N ALA A 120 24.06 12.69 5.76
CA ALA A 120 24.95 13.83 6.00
C ALA A 120 26.02 14.05 4.92
N ALA A 121 26.42 12.99 4.20
CA ALA A 121 27.34 13.05 3.07
C ALA A 121 26.65 13.42 1.74
N ASN A 122 25.36 13.10 1.58
CA ASN A 122 24.59 13.29 0.34
C ASN A 122 23.31 14.13 0.56
N PRO A 123 23.37 15.30 1.24
CA PRO A 123 22.19 15.97 1.81
C PRO A 123 21.25 16.61 0.77
N SER A 124 21.61 16.64 -0.52
CA SER A 124 20.68 16.97 -1.59
C SER A 124 19.71 15.82 -1.89
N ILE A 125 20.22 14.58 -1.89
CA ILE A 125 19.49 13.40 -2.37
C ILE A 125 19.11 12.39 -1.29
N ALA A 126 19.41 12.64 -0.02
CA ALA A 126 19.20 11.66 1.04
C ALA A 126 18.79 12.29 2.37
N THR A 127 17.77 11.74 3.02
CA THR A 127 17.29 12.15 4.36
C THR A 127 16.86 10.93 5.19
N VAL A 128 17.21 10.90 6.48
CA VAL A 128 16.78 9.85 7.42
C VAL A 128 15.51 10.29 8.14
N VAL A 129 14.56 9.38 8.29
CA VAL A 129 13.26 9.59 8.96
C VAL A 129 13.03 8.51 10.02
N ASP A 130 12.68 8.94 11.23
CA ASP A 130 12.15 8.07 12.28
C ASP A 130 10.68 7.76 11.96
N LEU A 131 10.43 6.58 11.43
CA LEU A 131 9.09 6.14 11.03
C LEU A 131 8.19 5.92 12.23
N THR A 132 8.73 5.41 13.33
CA THR A 132 8.02 5.21 14.61
C THR A 132 7.47 6.51 15.18
N ALA A 133 8.23 7.61 15.09
CA ALA A 133 7.80 8.94 15.53
C ALA A 133 6.90 9.66 14.51
N THR A 134 7.05 9.38 13.22
CA THR A 134 6.32 10.08 12.14
C THR A 134 4.98 9.43 11.79
N TYR A 135 4.92 8.08 11.81
CA TYR A 135 3.77 7.29 11.35
C TYR A 135 3.31 6.22 12.36
N GLY A 136 4.05 6.03 13.45
CA GLY A 136 3.81 4.99 14.46
C GLY A 136 3.41 5.52 15.84
N PRO A 137 3.54 4.70 16.90
CA PRO A 137 3.20 5.05 18.27
C PRO A 137 4.31 5.80 19.03
N GLY A 138 5.40 6.20 18.35
CA GLY A 138 6.55 6.91 18.92
C GLY A 138 7.82 6.07 19.08
N SER A 139 7.69 4.77 19.37
CA SER A 139 8.82 3.82 19.47
C SER A 139 8.35 2.37 19.38
N THR A 140 9.28 1.43 19.28
CA THR A 140 9.06 0.00 19.57
C THR A 140 8.80 -0.25 21.06
N PHE A 141 8.49 -1.50 21.43
CA PHE A 141 8.17 -1.90 22.80
C PHE A 141 9.33 -1.65 23.79
N GLU A 142 10.57 -1.95 23.43
CA GLU A 142 11.76 -1.67 24.25
C GLU A 142 12.30 -0.23 24.05
N GLY A 143 11.60 0.62 23.30
CA GLY A 143 11.90 2.06 23.19
C GLY A 143 12.91 2.46 22.10
N ARG A 144 13.01 1.69 21.00
CA ARG A 144 13.86 2.01 19.85
C ARG A 144 13.07 2.67 18.73
N ALA A 145 13.78 3.27 17.78
CA ALA A 145 13.22 3.85 16.57
C ALA A 145 13.32 2.86 15.39
N ILE A 146 12.35 2.88 14.49
CA ILE A 146 12.48 2.31 13.15
C ILE A 146 12.87 3.45 12.21
N ASN A 147 14.13 3.45 11.77
CA ASN A 147 14.65 4.47 10.86
C ASN A 147 14.68 3.95 9.42
N ALA A 148 14.23 4.80 8.50
CA ALA A 148 14.42 4.63 7.06
C ALA A 148 15.23 5.80 6.50
N ILE A 149 15.86 5.58 5.33
CA ILE A 149 16.42 6.64 4.51
C ILE A 149 15.58 6.79 3.24
N LYS A 150 15.15 8.02 2.94
CA LYS A 150 14.55 8.41 1.68
C LYS A 150 15.64 8.91 0.74
N ILE A 151 15.57 8.49 -0.52
CA ILE A 151 16.46 8.88 -1.61
C ILE A 151 15.60 9.32 -2.81
N SER A 152 15.65 10.61 -3.16
CA SER A 152 15.14 11.23 -4.40
C SER A 152 15.99 12.46 -4.71
N ASP A 153 15.92 13.04 -5.90
CA ASP A 153 16.74 14.21 -6.28
C ASP A 153 16.54 15.43 -5.34
N ASN A 154 15.32 15.62 -4.83
CA ASN A 154 14.93 16.66 -3.87
C ASN A 154 14.49 16.10 -2.50
N ALA A 155 15.20 15.12 -1.94
CA ALA A 155 14.81 14.32 -0.75
C ALA A 155 14.38 15.05 0.55
N SER A 156 14.42 16.39 0.61
CA SER A 156 13.88 17.23 1.68
C SER A 156 12.45 17.77 1.44
N VAL A 157 11.90 17.57 0.24
CA VAL A 157 10.54 17.93 -0.20
C VAL A 157 9.71 16.65 -0.36
N ASP A 158 8.39 16.77 -0.34
CA ASP A 158 7.42 15.72 -0.68
C ASP A 158 6.88 16.04 -2.08
N GLU A 159 7.04 15.13 -3.05
CA GLU A 159 6.82 15.42 -4.48
C GLU A 159 5.80 14.51 -5.18
N ASP A 160 5.44 14.85 -6.42
CA ASP A 160 4.37 14.20 -7.18
C ASP A 160 4.81 12.87 -7.84
N GLU A 161 5.58 12.07 -7.11
CA GLU A 161 6.36 10.96 -7.65
C GLU A 161 5.87 9.55 -7.23
N PRO A 162 6.16 8.50 -8.01
CA PRO A 162 5.98 7.13 -7.57
C PRO A 162 6.92 6.77 -6.42
N GLU A 163 6.37 6.52 -5.22
CA GLU A 163 7.19 6.11 -4.08
C GLU A 163 7.48 4.59 -4.11
N ILE A 164 8.71 4.19 -3.77
CA ILE A 164 9.18 2.80 -3.75
C ILE A 164 9.71 2.46 -2.36
N LEU A 165 9.28 1.34 -1.77
CA LEU A 165 9.76 0.89 -0.46
C LEU A 165 10.55 -0.41 -0.54
N PHE A 166 11.73 -0.43 0.07
CA PHE A 166 12.50 -1.64 0.40
C PHE A 166 12.55 -1.82 1.92
N VAL A 167 12.20 -3.02 2.42
CA VAL A 167 12.22 -3.34 3.85
C VAL A 167 13.07 -4.58 4.10
N SER A 168 13.80 -4.58 5.21
CA SER A 168 14.59 -5.73 5.66
C SER A 168 14.36 -6.02 7.14
N CYS A 169 14.66 -7.27 7.53
CA CYS A 169 14.77 -7.66 8.93
C CYS A 169 13.47 -7.46 9.74
N HIS A 170 12.31 -7.85 9.19
CA HIS A 170 11.10 -8.14 9.98
C HIS A 170 11.37 -9.29 10.96
N HIS A 171 12.15 -10.30 10.54
CA HIS A 171 12.70 -11.30 11.45
C HIS A 171 14.17 -11.00 11.75
N CYS A 172 14.51 -10.97 13.03
CA CYS A 172 15.77 -10.37 13.48
C CYS A 172 17.04 -11.21 13.29
N ARG A 173 16.94 -12.54 13.20
CA ARG A 173 18.08 -13.42 12.90
C ARG A 173 18.53 -13.38 11.44
N GLU A 174 17.75 -12.80 10.55
CA GLU A 174 17.90 -12.82 9.09
C GLU A 174 18.89 -11.73 8.63
N ILE A 175 20.07 -11.72 9.25
CA ILE A 175 21.07 -10.63 9.24
C ILE A 175 21.71 -10.35 7.88
N VAL A 176 21.47 -11.19 6.87
CA VAL A 176 21.83 -10.87 5.48
C VAL A 176 20.94 -9.78 4.89
N THR A 177 19.71 -9.62 5.40
CA THR A 177 18.72 -8.69 4.83
C THR A 177 19.04 -7.21 5.10
N PRO A 178 19.56 -6.77 6.28
CA PRO A 178 20.08 -5.42 6.43
C PRO A 178 21.23 -5.14 5.45
N GLU A 179 22.18 -6.05 5.27
CA GLU A 179 23.34 -5.84 4.38
C GLU A 179 22.93 -5.61 2.91
N ILE A 180 21.85 -6.27 2.45
CA ILE A 180 21.26 -5.99 1.13
C ILE A 180 20.70 -4.57 1.08
N ALA A 181 19.97 -4.13 2.10
CA ALA A 181 19.47 -2.75 2.17
C ALA A 181 20.61 -1.71 2.21
N LEU A 182 21.70 -1.98 2.94
CA LEU A 182 22.89 -1.13 2.98
C LEU A 182 23.62 -1.05 1.63
N ASP A 183 23.70 -2.16 0.89
CA ASP A 183 24.28 -2.22 -0.47
C ASP A 183 23.40 -1.47 -1.48
N ILE A 184 22.06 -1.60 -1.41
CA ILE A 184 21.11 -0.81 -2.21
C ILE A 184 21.31 0.69 -1.98
N ILE A 185 21.32 1.14 -0.72
CA ILE A 185 21.57 2.54 -0.36
C ILE A 185 22.92 3.01 -0.92
N SER A 186 23.98 2.20 -0.71
CA SER A 186 25.34 2.51 -1.16
C SER A 186 25.42 2.69 -2.68
N ARG A 187 24.73 1.83 -3.46
CA ARG A 187 24.68 1.91 -4.92
C ARG A 187 23.90 3.13 -5.40
N LEU A 188 22.74 3.42 -4.80
CA LEU A 188 21.94 4.57 -5.20
C LEU A 188 22.72 5.88 -5.02
N VAL A 189 23.29 6.12 -3.82
CA VAL A 189 24.03 7.38 -3.56
C VAL A 189 25.36 7.49 -4.30
N SER A 190 26.04 6.38 -4.60
CA SER A 190 27.32 6.41 -5.34
C SER A 190 27.17 6.38 -6.86
N GLY A 191 26.07 5.83 -7.37
CA GLY A 191 25.72 5.83 -8.79
C GLY A 191 25.05 7.14 -9.25
N TYR A 192 24.38 7.88 -8.35
CA TYR A 192 23.73 9.13 -8.70
C TYR A 192 24.66 10.14 -9.38
N GLY A 193 24.22 10.71 -10.51
CA GLY A 193 25.01 11.63 -11.33
C GLY A 193 26.19 11.00 -12.07
N THR A 194 26.37 9.67 -12.03
CA THR A 194 27.47 8.96 -12.73
C THR A 194 27.01 7.76 -13.55
N ASP A 195 26.10 6.96 -13.02
CA ASP A 195 25.36 5.90 -13.73
C ASP A 195 24.00 6.47 -14.16
N PRO A 196 23.69 6.56 -15.48
CA PRO A 196 22.44 7.15 -15.95
C PRO A 196 21.18 6.41 -15.51
N GLN A 197 21.25 5.09 -15.28
CA GLN A 197 20.09 4.30 -14.86
C GLN A 197 19.79 4.53 -13.38
N ILE A 198 20.82 4.53 -12.53
CA ILE A 198 20.67 4.89 -11.10
C ILE A 198 20.24 6.35 -10.94
N THR A 199 20.75 7.24 -11.80
CA THR A 199 20.32 8.65 -11.82
C THR A 199 18.82 8.76 -12.14
N SER A 200 18.32 8.12 -13.22
CA SER A 200 16.86 8.10 -13.49
C SER A 200 16.02 7.46 -12.38
N PHE A 201 16.54 6.48 -11.63
CA PHE A 201 15.79 5.91 -10.50
C PHE A 201 15.57 6.92 -9.36
N VAL A 202 16.48 7.89 -9.19
CA VAL A 202 16.43 8.93 -8.15
C VAL A 202 15.80 10.23 -8.65
N ASP A 203 15.89 10.51 -9.96
CA ASP A 203 15.25 11.64 -10.66
C ASP A 203 13.75 11.42 -10.98
N ASP A 204 13.26 10.17 -10.96
CA ASP A 204 11.87 9.80 -11.32
C ASP A 204 11.06 9.18 -10.14
N ASN A 205 11.63 9.02 -8.92
CA ASN A 205 11.00 8.29 -7.81
C ASN A 205 11.52 8.68 -6.41
N GLU A 206 10.64 8.65 -5.39
CA GLU A 206 11.07 8.58 -3.99
C GLU A 206 11.37 7.14 -3.55
N ILE A 207 12.65 6.81 -3.34
CA ILE A 207 13.07 5.49 -2.89
C ILE A 207 13.32 5.49 -1.37
N TRP A 208 12.47 4.78 -0.63
CA TRP A 208 12.58 4.56 0.80
C TRP A 208 13.24 3.20 1.09
N ILE A 209 14.22 3.17 1.99
CA ILE A 209 14.88 1.94 2.45
C ILE A 209 14.87 1.89 3.98
N ALA A 210 14.29 0.82 4.55
CA ALA A 210 14.23 0.54 5.98
C ALA A 210 15.03 -0.74 6.31
N PRO A 211 16.33 -0.66 6.67
CA PRO A 211 17.18 -1.85 6.83
C PRO A 211 16.86 -2.73 8.04
N VAL A 212 16.17 -2.19 9.05
CA VAL A 212 15.83 -2.90 10.30
C VAL A 212 14.40 -2.59 10.71
N TRP A 213 13.46 -3.45 10.33
CA TRP A 213 12.07 -3.32 10.79
C TRP A 213 11.86 -3.80 12.24
N ASN A 214 12.68 -4.74 12.72
CA ASN A 214 12.59 -5.32 14.05
C ASN A 214 13.85 -5.00 14.90
N PRO A 215 14.03 -3.75 15.36
CA PRO A 215 15.25 -3.34 16.08
C PRO A 215 15.38 -3.99 17.46
N ASP A 216 14.27 -4.26 18.13
CA ASP A 216 14.26 -4.92 19.44
C ASP A 216 14.69 -6.39 19.33
N GLY A 217 14.15 -7.11 18.34
CA GLY A 217 14.57 -8.45 18.02
C GLY A 217 16.03 -8.50 17.57
N LEU A 218 16.51 -7.51 16.80
CA LEU A 218 17.89 -7.47 16.31
C LEU A 218 18.88 -7.30 17.47
N GLU A 219 18.62 -6.40 18.41
CA GLU A 219 19.43 -6.26 19.62
C GLU A 219 19.39 -7.51 20.52
N TYR A 220 18.25 -8.18 20.64
CA TYR A 220 18.15 -9.45 21.36
C TYR A 220 18.90 -10.60 20.66
N THR A 221 18.87 -10.62 19.33
CA THR A 221 19.65 -11.52 18.47
C THR A 221 21.14 -11.27 18.67
N TRP A 222 21.55 -10.00 18.68
CA TRP A 222 22.94 -9.59 18.85
C TRP A 222 23.49 -10.01 20.21
N ASN A 223 22.75 -9.74 21.28
CA ASN A 223 23.25 -9.79 22.65
C ASN A 223 22.88 -11.05 23.45
N VAL A 224 21.86 -11.83 23.04
CA VAL A 224 21.32 -12.94 23.85
C VAL A 224 21.13 -14.23 23.05
N ASN A 225 20.30 -14.23 22.01
CA ASN A 225 19.85 -15.46 21.33
C ASN A 225 19.80 -15.24 19.81
N ASN A 226 20.86 -15.66 19.12
CA ASN A 226 20.99 -15.51 17.67
C ASN A 226 19.97 -16.28 16.83
N LEU A 227 19.13 -17.15 17.41
CA LEU A 227 18.10 -17.90 16.68
C LEU A 227 16.70 -17.28 16.81
N TRP A 228 16.57 -16.16 17.53
CA TRP A 228 15.30 -15.44 17.72
C TRP A 228 14.73 -14.90 16.40
N ARG A 229 13.40 -14.98 16.23
CA ARG A 229 12.67 -14.56 15.01
C ARG A 229 11.84 -13.29 15.23
N LYS A 230 11.07 -13.28 16.31
CA LYS A 230 9.96 -12.36 16.62
C LYS A 230 10.43 -10.98 17.12
N ASN A 231 9.51 -10.05 17.37
CA ASN A 231 9.83 -8.85 18.19
C ASN A 231 10.02 -9.23 19.68
N ARG A 232 9.94 -8.27 20.60
CA ARG A 232 10.25 -8.46 22.04
C ARG A 232 9.10 -8.24 23.03
N LYS A 233 7.89 -7.97 22.53
CA LYS A 233 6.70 -7.70 23.38
C LYS A 233 6.34 -8.90 24.28
N PRO A 234 6.12 -8.74 25.60
CA PRO A 234 5.93 -9.84 26.53
C PRO A 234 4.47 -10.33 26.60
N PHE A 235 4.29 -11.65 26.65
CA PHE A 235 3.00 -12.33 26.73
C PHE A 235 3.00 -13.37 27.87
N GLY A 236 3.10 -12.86 29.11
CA GLY A 236 3.15 -13.69 30.32
C GLY A 236 4.56 -14.25 30.55
N ALA A 237 4.76 -15.54 30.26
CA ALA A 237 6.09 -16.17 30.24
C ALA A 237 6.75 -16.13 28.85
N ASP A 238 5.93 -16.01 27.80
CA ASP A 238 6.36 -15.96 26.40
C ASP A 238 6.73 -14.54 25.97
N PHE A 239 7.46 -14.44 24.86
CA PHE A 239 7.89 -13.17 24.28
C PHE A 239 7.74 -13.19 22.75
N GLY A 240 7.42 -12.02 22.20
CA GLY A 240 7.45 -11.68 20.79
C GLY A 240 6.24 -12.14 19.98
N VAL A 241 5.90 -11.32 18.99
CA VAL A 241 5.01 -11.63 17.86
C VAL A 241 5.83 -11.74 16.58
N ASP A 242 5.42 -12.65 15.71
CA ASP A 242 5.92 -12.72 14.33
C ASP A 242 5.33 -11.54 13.55
N LEU A 243 6.16 -10.52 13.31
CA LEU A 243 5.73 -9.29 12.65
C LEU A 243 5.18 -9.57 11.25
N ASN A 244 5.75 -10.54 10.52
CA ASN A 244 5.28 -10.96 9.21
C ASN A 244 4.07 -11.93 9.27
N ARG A 245 3.29 -11.85 10.37
CA ARG A 245 1.98 -12.50 10.56
C ARG A 245 0.91 -11.56 11.14
N ASN A 246 1.27 -10.30 11.43
CA ASN A 246 0.42 -9.37 12.19
C ASN A 246 -0.39 -8.40 11.30
N TYR A 247 -0.22 -8.48 9.97
CA TYR A 247 -0.78 -7.54 8.99
C TYR A 247 -2.27 -7.78 8.66
N PRO A 248 -3.00 -6.77 8.13
CA PRO A 248 -4.46 -6.80 7.96
C PRO A 248 -4.97 -7.59 6.72
N LEU A 249 -4.39 -8.76 6.41
CA LEU A 249 -4.99 -9.75 5.51
C LEU A 249 -5.22 -11.05 6.28
N ASN A 250 -6.45 -11.59 6.25
CA ASN A 250 -6.86 -12.93 6.73
C ASN A 250 -6.28 -13.45 8.06
N TRP A 251 -5.83 -12.55 8.92
CA TRP A 251 -5.24 -12.84 10.23
C TRP A 251 -6.09 -13.80 11.08
N ALA A 252 -7.43 -13.71 10.99
CA ALA A 252 -8.36 -14.58 11.72
C ALA A 252 -8.58 -15.96 11.08
N ALA A 253 -8.11 -16.21 9.86
CA ALA A 253 -8.26 -17.48 9.15
C ALA A 253 -7.39 -18.60 9.74
N SER A 254 -7.71 -19.86 9.41
CA SER A 254 -6.98 -21.05 9.83
C SER A 254 -5.63 -21.26 9.12
N CYS A 255 -5.42 -20.55 8.01
CA CYS A 255 -4.17 -20.43 7.26
C CYS A 255 -3.35 -19.19 7.66
N GLY A 256 -3.95 -18.26 8.42
CA GLY A 256 -3.18 -17.28 9.19
C GLY A 256 -2.57 -17.95 10.42
N ALA A 257 -1.36 -17.56 10.80
CA ALA A 257 -0.49 -18.36 11.68
C ALA A 257 -0.93 -18.51 13.17
N SER A 258 -0.02 -19.03 14.00
CA SER A 258 -0.32 -19.54 15.35
C SER A 258 -0.92 -18.51 16.30
N THR A 259 -1.89 -18.92 17.12
CA THR A 259 -2.45 -18.13 18.22
C THR A 259 -1.80 -18.40 19.59
N THR A 260 -0.80 -19.29 19.65
CA THR A 260 -0.09 -19.63 20.90
C THR A 260 1.16 -18.75 21.07
N PRO A 261 1.29 -17.97 22.16
CA PRO A 261 2.40 -17.02 22.33
C PRO A 261 3.82 -17.61 22.28
N SER A 262 4.02 -18.85 22.73
CA SER A 262 5.32 -19.56 22.66
C SER A 262 5.77 -19.89 21.22
N SER A 263 4.84 -19.93 20.26
CA SER A 263 5.14 -20.29 18.87
C SER A 263 6.02 -19.24 18.18
N GLN A 264 6.95 -19.70 17.34
CA GLN A 264 7.78 -18.83 16.49
C GLN A 264 6.95 -18.07 15.44
N THR A 265 5.75 -18.58 15.09
CA THR A 265 4.81 -17.95 14.15
C THR A 265 3.59 -17.35 14.86
N TYR A 266 3.73 -16.94 16.13
CA TYR A 266 2.64 -16.31 16.88
C TYR A 266 2.21 -14.99 16.24
N LYS A 267 0.97 -14.90 15.76
CA LYS A 267 0.43 -13.72 15.04
C LYS A 267 -0.03 -12.56 15.93
N GLY A 268 0.19 -12.63 17.24
CA GLY A 268 -0.23 -11.62 18.21
C GLY A 268 -1.67 -11.80 18.73
N PRO A 269 -2.14 -10.89 19.61
CA PRO A 269 -3.50 -10.88 20.14
C PRO A 269 -4.54 -10.28 19.18
N SER A 270 -4.12 -9.44 18.22
CA SER A 270 -4.96 -8.85 17.19
C SER A 270 -4.13 -8.48 15.95
N VAL A 271 -4.81 -8.21 14.82
CA VAL A 271 -4.22 -7.45 13.70
C VAL A 271 -3.61 -6.14 14.23
N GLY A 272 -2.41 -5.78 13.76
CA GLY A 272 -1.73 -4.54 14.12
C GLY A 272 -1.55 -4.35 15.64
N SER A 273 -1.31 -5.43 16.38
CA SER A 273 -1.08 -5.38 17.83
C SER A 273 0.30 -4.85 18.21
N GLU A 274 1.26 -4.91 17.29
CA GLU A 274 2.67 -4.60 17.53
C GLU A 274 3.02 -3.18 17.06
N GLU A 275 3.86 -2.50 17.82
CA GLU A 275 4.29 -1.12 17.56
C GLU A 275 4.99 -1.00 16.19
N GLU A 276 5.77 -2.02 15.81
CA GLU A 276 6.43 -2.11 14.50
C GLU A 276 5.43 -2.29 13.35
N THR A 277 4.39 -3.11 13.54
CA THR A 277 3.35 -3.34 12.52
C THR A 277 2.41 -2.14 12.40
N GLN A 278 2.08 -1.47 13.51
CA GLN A 278 1.33 -0.21 13.52
C GLN A 278 2.06 0.88 12.74
N THR A 279 3.37 1.01 12.96
CA THR A 279 4.24 1.94 12.23
C THR A 279 4.17 1.70 10.72
N MET A 280 4.22 0.44 10.27
CA MET A 280 4.15 0.11 8.84
C MET A 280 2.77 0.43 8.24
N ILE A 281 1.69 0.07 8.96
CA ILE A 281 0.32 0.34 8.52
C ILE A 281 0.07 1.85 8.40
N GLY A 282 0.60 2.67 9.32
CA GLY A 282 0.56 4.12 9.22
C GLY A 282 1.37 4.66 8.03
N PHE A 283 2.63 4.22 7.90
CA PHE A 283 3.57 4.66 6.86
C PHE A 283 3.07 4.36 5.46
N ALA A 284 2.66 3.11 5.19
CA ALA A 284 2.18 2.68 3.89
C ALA A 284 0.86 3.36 3.48
N ARG A 285 -0.06 3.59 4.44
CA ARG A 285 -1.30 4.33 4.16
C ARG A 285 -1.07 5.83 3.95
N ALA A 286 0.00 6.40 4.50
CA ALA A 286 0.37 7.80 4.30
C ALA A 286 1.11 8.06 2.97
N ARG A 287 2.05 7.18 2.57
CA ARG A 287 2.87 7.32 1.36
C ARG A 287 2.28 6.64 0.10
N ARG A 288 1.37 5.69 0.28
CA ARG A 288 0.71 4.92 -0.81
C ARG A 288 1.68 4.40 -1.90
N PHE A 289 2.78 3.78 -1.46
CA PHE A 289 3.87 3.27 -2.31
C PHE A 289 3.40 2.62 -3.62
N ALA A 290 3.99 3.03 -4.74
CA ALA A 290 3.80 2.44 -6.05
C ALA A 290 4.30 0.98 -6.11
N LYS A 291 5.40 0.67 -5.41
CA LYS A 291 6.04 -0.65 -5.36
C LYS A 291 6.59 -0.93 -3.96
N VAL A 292 6.48 -2.17 -3.47
CA VAL A 292 7.09 -2.57 -2.17
C VAL A 292 7.79 -3.93 -2.25
N MET A 293 9.03 -4.00 -1.78
CA MET A 293 9.85 -5.22 -1.75
C MET A 293 10.33 -5.52 -0.33
N ASP A 294 9.97 -6.70 0.19
CA ASP A 294 10.49 -7.22 1.45
C ASP A 294 11.70 -8.13 1.22
N TYR A 295 12.74 -8.00 2.04
CA TYR A 295 13.88 -8.91 2.08
C TYR A 295 13.86 -9.77 3.35
N HIS A 296 13.81 -11.07 3.13
CA HIS A 296 13.83 -12.13 4.14
C HIS A 296 14.98 -13.10 3.89
N SER A 297 15.21 -14.05 4.80
CA SER A 297 16.04 -15.22 4.50
C SER A 297 15.54 -16.46 5.26
N SER A 298 15.69 -17.71 4.79
CA SER A 298 16.49 -18.11 3.62
C SER A 298 15.83 -19.17 2.74
N GLY A 299 15.85 -18.92 1.44
CA GLY A 299 15.37 -19.83 0.39
C GLY A 299 16.05 -19.67 -0.97
N ARG A 300 16.39 -18.43 -1.37
CA ARG A 300 16.60 -18.00 -2.77
C ARG A 300 15.33 -18.15 -3.60
N GLU A 301 14.26 -17.50 -3.15
CA GLU A 301 12.90 -17.58 -3.70
C GLU A 301 12.24 -16.19 -3.75
N ILE A 302 11.37 -15.96 -4.72
CA ILE A 302 10.43 -14.82 -4.74
C ILE A 302 9.05 -15.31 -4.32
N LEU A 303 8.45 -14.66 -3.33
CA LEU A 303 7.09 -14.86 -2.85
C LEU A 303 6.17 -13.78 -3.44
N GLN A 304 4.94 -14.19 -3.73
CA GLN A 304 4.03 -13.51 -4.65
C GLN A 304 2.56 -13.88 -4.32
N THR A 305 1.58 -13.17 -4.86
CA THR A 305 0.13 -13.34 -4.53
C THR A 305 -0.17 -13.50 -3.02
N TYR A 306 -0.98 -14.49 -2.63
CA TYR A 306 -1.43 -14.79 -1.27
C TYR A 306 -1.43 -16.31 -1.03
N ASN A 307 -1.53 -16.81 0.22
CA ASN A 307 -1.52 -18.27 0.50
C ASN A 307 -2.93 -18.90 0.36
N CYS A 308 -3.93 -18.32 1.03
CA CYS A 308 -5.30 -18.83 1.06
C CYS A 308 -6.38 -17.79 0.78
N ALA A 309 -6.05 -16.50 0.84
CA ALA A 309 -6.81 -15.44 0.20
C ALA A 309 -6.90 -15.68 -1.32
N ILE A 310 -8.05 -15.38 -1.93
CA ILE A 310 -8.28 -15.60 -3.36
C ILE A 310 -8.14 -14.29 -4.13
N MET A 311 -7.10 -14.23 -4.97
CA MET A 311 -6.90 -13.15 -5.94
C MET A 311 -7.75 -13.38 -7.21
N PRO A 312 -8.16 -12.33 -7.95
CA PRO A 312 -8.73 -12.52 -9.29
C PRO A 312 -7.66 -13.07 -10.24
N ALA A 313 -7.96 -14.16 -10.95
CA ALA A 313 -7.00 -14.87 -11.80
C ALA A 313 -6.23 -14.01 -12.82
N LEU A 314 -6.82 -12.90 -13.29
CA LEU A 314 -6.17 -11.92 -14.18
C LEU A 314 -4.97 -11.23 -13.52
N MET A 315 -5.06 -10.95 -12.22
CA MET A 315 -3.99 -10.32 -11.43
C MET A 315 -3.03 -11.35 -10.84
N GLU A 316 -3.54 -12.53 -10.49
CA GLU A 316 -2.75 -13.70 -10.07
C GLU A 316 -1.70 -14.05 -11.15
N ASN A 317 -2.15 -14.38 -12.36
CA ASN A 317 -1.28 -14.71 -13.50
C ASN A 317 -0.35 -13.55 -13.90
N TYR A 318 -0.71 -12.29 -13.59
CA TYR A 318 0.14 -11.14 -13.82
C TYR A 318 1.28 -11.08 -12.79
N ILE A 319 0.94 -11.13 -11.50
CA ILE A 319 1.92 -11.09 -10.39
C ILE A 319 2.83 -12.33 -10.42
N ASP A 320 2.32 -13.51 -10.77
CA ASP A 320 3.10 -14.73 -11.07
C ASP A 320 4.20 -14.43 -12.09
N SER A 321 3.83 -13.83 -13.23
CA SER A 321 4.74 -13.56 -14.34
C SER A 321 5.81 -12.53 -13.97
N GLU A 322 5.47 -11.57 -13.11
CA GLU A 322 6.40 -10.56 -12.62
C GLU A 322 7.36 -11.12 -11.56
N ALA A 323 6.90 -12.00 -10.66
CA ALA A 323 7.76 -12.74 -9.75
C ALA A 323 8.77 -13.63 -10.51
N VAL A 324 8.33 -14.29 -11.59
CA VAL A 324 9.20 -15.06 -12.49
C VAL A 324 10.21 -14.16 -13.22
N ASN A 325 9.84 -12.93 -13.62
CA ASN A 325 10.78 -11.97 -14.20
C ASN A 325 11.83 -11.52 -13.17
N LEU A 326 11.43 -11.23 -11.94
CA LEU A 326 12.32 -10.83 -10.84
C LEU A 326 13.29 -11.95 -10.44
N ALA A 327 12.83 -13.20 -10.39
CA ALA A 327 13.66 -14.37 -10.13
C ALA A 327 14.70 -14.60 -11.24
N ASN A 328 14.30 -14.49 -12.51
CA ASN A 328 15.16 -14.70 -13.69
C ASN A 328 16.16 -13.56 -13.96
N ALA A 329 16.00 -12.39 -13.32
CA ALA A 329 17.04 -11.36 -13.31
C ALA A 329 18.31 -11.82 -12.56
N ILE A 330 18.18 -12.75 -11.61
CA ILE A 330 19.28 -13.30 -10.81
C ILE A 330 19.94 -14.47 -11.57
N THR A 331 21.25 -14.67 -11.38
CA THR A 331 22.01 -15.75 -12.05
C THR A 331 22.89 -16.52 -11.05
N PRO A 332 22.60 -17.81 -10.75
CA PRO A 332 21.46 -18.59 -11.23
C PRO A 332 20.11 -18.04 -10.73
N SER A 333 19.06 -18.24 -11.52
CA SER A 333 17.70 -17.80 -11.22
C SER A 333 17.21 -18.35 -9.87
N PHE A 334 16.46 -17.53 -9.13
CA PHE A 334 15.83 -17.92 -7.87
C PHE A 334 14.56 -18.75 -8.12
N GLY A 335 14.04 -19.40 -7.08
CA GLY A 335 12.71 -20.00 -7.12
C GLY A 335 11.59 -18.96 -7.14
N VAL A 336 10.37 -19.40 -7.42
CA VAL A 336 9.13 -18.66 -7.15
C VAL A 336 8.20 -19.61 -6.40
N ARG A 337 7.51 -19.13 -5.36
CA ARG A 337 6.52 -19.91 -4.61
C ARG A 337 5.48 -19.02 -3.94
N ASP A 338 4.42 -19.67 -3.48
CA ASP A 338 3.37 -19.05 -2.67
C ASP A 338 3.87 -18.75 -1.23
N PRO A 339 3.28 -17.77 -0.52
CA PRO A 339 3.67 -17.42 0.84
C PRO A 339 3.33 -18.50 1.86
N SER A 340 3.95 -18.37 3.03
CA SER A 340 3.94 -19.41 4.06
C SER A 340 2.74 -19.32 5.03
N ALA A 341 2.04 -18.19 5.04
CA ALA A 341 0.78 -17.93 5.74
C ALA A 341 0.07 -16.77 5.01
N ASP A 342 -1.22 -16.55 5.30
CA ASP A 342 -1.81 -15.21 5.11
C ASP A 342 -1.45 -14.32 6.31
N GLY A 343 -1.27 -13.02 6.07
CA GLY A 343 -0.94 -12.00 7.06
C GLY A 343 0.50 -11.49 7.00
N GLU A 344 1.19 -11.72 5.88
CA GLU A 344 2.53 -11.20 5.57
C GLU A 344 2.47 -9.72 5.11
N HIS A 345 3.60 -9.02 5.14
CA HIS A 345 3.67 -7.57 4.89
C HIS A 345 3.34 -7.21 3.44
N TYR A 346 4.04 -7.78 2.47
CA TYR A 346 3.80 -7.57 1.04
C TYR A 346 2.34 -7.89 0.63
N GLU A 347 1.70 -8.87 1.28
CA GLU A 347 0.29 -9.20 1.04
C GLU A 347 -0.66 -8.05 1.46
N PHE A 348 -0.38 -7.39 2.59
CA PHE A 348 -1.11 -6.19 2.99
C PHE A 348 -0.91 -5.03 1.99
N GLN A 349 0.29 -4.90 1.44
CA GLN A 349 0.58 -3.93 0.38
C GLN A 349 -0.26 -4.23 -0.87
N ILE A 350 -0.33 -5.51 -1.31
CA ILE A 350 -1.23 -5.95 -2.39
C ILE A 350 -2.70 -5.66 -2.05
N LYS A 351 -3.12 -5.81 -0.79
CA LYS A 351 -4.52 -5.57 -0.39
C LYS A 351 -4.90 -4.09 -0.41
N GLU A 352 -4.21 -3.22 0.31
CA GLU A 352 -4.70 -1.85 0.59
C GLU A 352 -3.98 -0.73 -0.18
N ILE A 353 -2.79 -1.00 -0.73
CA ILE A 353 -1.84 0.05 -1.12
C ILE A 353 -1.56 0.03 -2.63
N THR A 354 -1.02 -1.09 -3.15
CA THR A 354 -0.53 -1.25 -4.53
C THR A 354 -0.98 -2.59 -5.13
N GLY A 355 -0.64 -2.83 -6.40
CA GLY A 355 -0.72 -4.13 -7.07
C GLY A 355 0.63 -4.75 -7.40
N TYR A 356 1.75 -4.17 -6.94
CA TYR A 356 3.10 -4.63 -7.25
C TYR A 356 3.96 -4.69 -5.98
N SER A 357 3.82 -5.81 -5.25
CA SER A 357 4.61 -6.07 -4.06
C SER A 357 4.96 -7.56 -3.95
N PHE A 358 6.17 -7.82 -3.46
CA PHE A 358 6.79 -9.15 -3.41
C PHE A 358 7.69 -9.26 -2.18
N LEU A 359 8.02 -10.50 -1.81
CA LEU A 359 8.98 -10.80 -0.76
C LEU A 359 10.09 -11.69 -1.33
N THR A 360 11.35 -11.28 -1.18
CA THR A 360 12.53 -12.03 -1.62
C THR A 360 13.16 -12.75 -0.43
N GLU A 361 13.03 -14.08 -0.41
CA GLU A 361 13.78 -14.98 0.47
C GLU A 361 15.21 -15.10 -0.06
N THR A 362 16.16 -14.37 0.51
CA THR A 362 17.56 -14.34 0.06
C THR A 362 18.45 -15.37 0.76
N HIS A 363 19.60 -15.70 0.18
CA HIS A 363 20.59 -16.63 0.74
C HIS A 363 20.06 -18.05 1.04
N THR A 364 20.93 -18.93 1.54
CA THR A 364 20.66 -20.34 1.87
C THR A 364 20.87 -20.67 3.36
N THR A 365 20.97 -19.63 4.20
CA THR A 365 21.04 -19.69 5.67
C THR A 365 20.83 -18.28 6.23
N PHE A 366 20.16 -18.16 7.38
CA PHE A 366 19.92 -16.89 8.07
C PHE A 366 21.20 -16.10 8.40
N GLN A 367 22.31 -16.80 8.69
CA GLN A 367 23.52 -16.23 9.28
C GLN A 367 24.79 -16.72 8.57
N PRO A 368 25.04 -16.23 7.34
CA PRO A 368 26.26 -16.53 6.60
C PRO A 368 27.43 -15.66 7.08
N THR A 369 28.64 -15.95 6.60
CA THR A 369 29.79 -15.06 6.76
C THR A 369 29.51 -13.70 6.13
N HIS A 370 30.07 -12.61 6.68
CA HIS A 370 29.81 -11.25 6.20
C HIS A 370 30.17 -11.08 4.71
N ALA A 371 31.31 -11.64 4.29
CA ALA A 371 31.71 -11.66 2.88
C ALA A 371 30.75 -12.45 1.96
N SER A 372 29.96 -13.39 2.50
CA SER A 372 28.92 -14.12 1.76
C SER A 372 27.59 -13.35 1.72
N ALA A 373 27.27 -12.56 2.75
CA ALA A 373 26.15 -11.61 2.70
C ALA A 373 26.39 -10.50 1.66
N LEU A 374 27.59 -9.92 1.62
CA LEU A 374 27.96 -8.95 0.58
C LEU A 374 27.93 -9.56 -0.84
N ALA A 375 28.34 -10.83 -0.98
CA ALA A 375 28.21 -11.54 -2.26
C ALA A 375 26.74 -11.81 -2.64
N GLU A 376 25.85 -12.00 -1.67
CA GLU A 376 24.40 -12.14 -1.91
C GLU A 376 23.76 -10.81 -2.33
N ALA A 377 24.16 -9.69 -1.73
CA ALA A 377 23.69 -8.37 -2.14
C ALA A 377 24.06 -8.05 -3.60
N VAL A 378 25.31 -8.33 -4.00
CA VAL A 378 25.77 -8.27 -5.40
C VAL A 378 24.97 -9.22 -6.32
N LEU A 379 24.55 -10.39 -5.81
CA LEU A 379 23.76 -11.37 -6.57
C LEU A 379 22.29 -10.95 -6.73
N VAL A 380 21.69 -10.30 -5.73
CA VAL A 380 20.29 -9.84 -5.75
C VAL A 380 20.12 -8.52 -6.50
N TRP A 381 21.14 -7.67 -6.57
CA TRP A 381 21.08 -6.35 -7.22
C TRP A 381 20.45 -6.33 -8.63
N PRO A 382 20.70 -7.28 -9.56
CA PRO A 382 20.01 -7.33 -10.85
C PRO A 382 18.47 -7.42 -10.74
N SER A 383 17.95 -8.09 -9.71
CA SER A 383 16.51 -8.15 -9.43
C SER A 383 15.99 -6.82 -8.87
N THR A 384 16.75 -6.18 -7.98
CA THR A 384 16.47 -4.81 -7.52
C THR A 384 16.42 -3.82 -8.69
N VAL A 385 17.36 -3.92 -9.64
CA VAL A 385 17.36 -3.10 -10.87
C VAL A 385 16.15 -3.41 -11.76
N ALA A 386 15.74 -4.68 -11.90
CA ALA A 386 14.54 -5.05 -12.65
C ALA A 386 13.25 -4.49 -12.00
N PHE A 387 13.16 -4.53 -10.67
CA PHE A 387 12.06 -3.98 -9.87
C PHE A 387 11.97 -2.44 -9.98
N LEU A 388 13.12 -1.75 -9.84
CA LEU A 388 13.22 -0.30 -10.07
C LEU A 388 12.86 0.06 -11.52
N SER A 389 13.40 -0.66 -12.50
CA SER A 389 13.13 -0.44 -13.94
C SER A 389 11.68 -0.74 -14.37
N LYS A 390 10.86 -1.37 -13.52
CA LYS A 390 9.48 -1.70 -13.87
C LYS A 390 8.65 -0.43 -14.06
N GLN A 391 8.25 -0.16 -15.30
CA GLN A 391 7.26 0.87 -15.61
C GLN A 391 5.87 0.50 -15.07
N ILE A 392 5.21 1.46 -14.44
CA ILE A 392 3.84 1.35 -13.93
C ILE A 392 2.88 1.41 -15.13
N PRO A 393 2.01 0.41 -15.38
CA PRO A 393 1.24 0.34 -16.62
C PRO A 393 0.34 1.56 -16.88
N VAL A 394 -0.34 2.06 -15.84
CA VAL A 394 -1.14 3.29 -15.90
C VAL A 394 -0.88 4.14 -14.66
N VAL A 395 -0.67 5.44 -14.86
CA VAL A 395 -0.51 6.46 -13.81
C VAL A 395 -1.40 7.66 -14.11
N GLY A 396 -1.67 8.50 -13.12
CA GLY A 396 -2.30 9.80 -13.34
C GLY A 396 -2.97 10.36 -12.10
N HIS A 397 -3.75 11.41 -12.31
CA HIS A 397 -4.42 12.17 -11.26
C HIS A 397 -5.94 12.11 -11.38
N VAL A 398 -6.65 12.02 -10.25
CA VAL A 398 -8.09 12.24 -10.18
C VAL A 398 -8.36 13.57 -9.48
N THR A 399 -9.03 14.50 -10.17
CA THR A 399 -9.28 15.87 -9.69
C THR A 399 -10.73 16.32 -9.85
N ASP A 400 -11.12 17.35 -9.10
CA ASP A 400 -12.40 18.05 -9.22
C ASP A 400 -12.43 18.85 -10.55
N SER A 401 -13.43 18.61 -11.39
CA SER A 401 -13.54 19.25 -12.72
C SER A 401 -13.82 20.77 -12.70
N LEU A 402 -14.20 21.34 -11.55
CA LEU A 402 -14.52 22.76 -11.38
C LEU A 402 -13.41 23.52 -10.64
N THR A 403 -12.74 22.87 -9.69
CA THR A 403 -11.68 23.51 -8.87
C THR A 403 -10.26 23.09 -9.23
N GLY A 404 -10.09 21.95 -9.92
CA GLY A 404 -8.78 21.36 -10.21
C GLY A 404 -8.10 20.69 -9.01
N ASN A 405 -8.72 20.70 -7.83
CA ASN A 405 -8.16 20.11 -6.62
C ASN A 405 -8.05 18.58 -6.71
N ALA A 406 -7.05 18.02 -6.03
CA ALA A 406 -6.90 16.58 -5.79
C ALA A 406 -8.16 15.96 -5.17
N LEU A 407 -8.48 14.73 -5.57
CA LEU A 407 -9.55 13.92 -4.97
C LEU A 407 -9.02 12.59 -4.46
N VAL A 408 -9.44 12.19 -3.26
CA VAL A 408 -9.41 10.79 -2.83
C VAL A 408 -10.57 10.07 -3.52
N ALA A 409 -10.25 9.22 -4.47
CA ALA A 409 -11.18 8.53 -5.36
C ALA A 409 -10.90 7.02 -5.38
N ASP A 410 -11.97 6.22 -5.30
CA ASP A 410 -11.94 4.78 -5.50
C ASP A 410 -11.78 4.46 -7.00
N ILE A 411 -10.92 3.50 -7.31
CA ILE A 411 -10.63 3.02 -8.66
C ILE A 411 -10.97 1.54 -8.73
N SER A 412 -11.84 1.17 -9.67
CA SER A 412 -12.31 -0.20 -9.86
C SER A 412 -12.25 -0.62 -11.32
N VAL A 413 -12.05 -1.91 -11.60
CA VAL A 413 -11.92 -2.44 -12.96
C VAL A 413 -13.07 -3.41 -13.23
N VAL A 414 -13.83 -3.20 -14.31
CA VAL A 414 -15.04 -3.97 -14.61
C VAL A 414 -14.67 -5.43 -14.90
N GLY A 415 -15.25 -6.34 -14.12
CA GLY A 415 -14.94 -7.78 -14.18
C GLY A 415 -13.79 -8.23 -13.28
N LEU A 416 -13.03 -7.31 -12.68
CA LEU A 416 -11.97 -7.63 -11.71
C LEU A 416 -12.56 -7.77 -10.30
N GLY A 417 -13.12 -8.95 -10.01
CA GLY A 417 -13.80 -9.25 -8.74
C GLY A 417 -12.84 -9.53 -7.59
N TRP A 418 -12.20 -8.49 -7.04
CA TRP A 418 -11.47 -8.55 -5.77
C TRP A 418 -12.35 -9.12 -4.64
N THR A 419 -11.78 -9.95 -3.76
CA THR A 419 -12.59 -10.76 -2.79
C THR A 419 -12.17 -10.63 -1.33
N GLN A 420 -10.99 -10.08 -1.04
CA GLN A 420 -10.44 -9.91 0.31
C GLN A 420 -10.62 -8.48 0.85
N GLY A 421 -11.39 -7.66 0.14
CA GLY A 421 -11.57 -6.23 0.43
C GLY A 421 -10.39 -5.38 -0.05
N GLU A 422 -9.78 -5.76 -1.17
CA GLU A 422 -8.71 -4.99 -1.79
C GLU A 422 -9.20 -3.63 -2.28
N THR A 423 -8.43 -2.58 -1.98
CA THR A 423 -8.75 -1.19 -2.34
C THR A 423 -7.68 -0.62 -3.27
N ARG A 424 -8.13 0.20 -4.22
CA ARG A 424 -7.26 1.03 -5.06
C ARG A 424 -7.81 2.44 -4.99
N THR A 425 -7.10 3.32 -4.30
CA THR A 425 -7.45 4.73 -4.22
C THR A 425 -6.28 5.59 -4.67
N THR A 426 -6.59 6.81 -5.09
CA THR A 426 -5.60 7.89 -5.16
C THR A 426 -5.04 8.22 -3.77
N GLU A 427 -3.90 8.91 -3.73
CA GLU A 427 -3.43 9.63 -2.54
C GLU A 427 -4.08 11.03 -2.42
N PRO A 428 -4.06 11.69 -1.24
CA PRO A 428 -4.89 12.87 -0.98
C PRO A 428 -4.32 14.23 -1.43
N THR A 429 -3.03 14.33 -1.72
CA THR A 429 -2.31 15.60 -1.89
C THR A 429 -2.34 16.09 -3.35
N TYR A 430 -2.11 15.18 -4.30
CA TYR A 430 -2.08 15.45 -5.74
C TYR A 430 -3.24 14.76 -6.47
N GLY A 431 -3.84 13.75 -5.83
CA GLY A 431 -4.82 12.85 -6.44
C GLY A 431 -4.16 11.74 -7.25
N ARG A 432 -2.88 11.43 -7.00
CA ARG A 432 -2.04 10.52 -7.77
C ARG A 432 -2.47 9.07 -7.57
N TYR A 433 -2.46 8.26 -8.63
CA TYR A 433 -2.67 6.81 -8.55
C TYR A 433 -1.72 6.01 -9.44
N HIS A 434 -1.52 4.75 -9.03
CA HIS A 434 -0.71 3.75 -9.70
C HIS A 434 -1.59 2.52 -9.98
N LEU A 435 -1.96 2.27 -11.24
CA LEU A 435 -2.85 1.18 -11.62
C LEU A 435 -2.09 0.08 -12.37
N TRP A 436 -1.76 -0.97 -11.61
CA TRP A 436 -1.11 -2.18 -12.09
C TRP A 436 -2.12 -3.11 -12.75
N LEU A 437 -2.00 -3.25 -14.08
CA LEU A 437 -2.80 -4.14 -14.92
C LEU A 437 -1.93 -4.79 -16.01
N PRO A 438 -2.20 -6.05 -16.39
CA PRO A 438 -1.55 -6.67 -17.55
C PRO A 438 -1.98 -5.98 -18.86
N PRO A 439 -1.14 -6.00 -19.92
CA PRO A 439 -1.48 -5.44 -21.23
C PRO A 439 -2.80 -6.01 -21.78
N GLY A 440 -3.70 -5.13 -22.23
CA GLY A 440 -5.06 -5.49 -22.63
C GLY A 440 -6.03 -4.32 -22.62
N VAL A 441 -7.28 -4.57 -23.01
CA VAL A 441 -8.36 -3.57 -22.97
C VAL A 441 -9.17 -3.76 -21.69
N HIS A 442 -9.20 -2.74 -20.84
CA HIS A 442 -9.85 -2.76 -19.53
C HIS A 442 -10.82 -1.60 -19.39
N GLN A 443 -11.99 -1.83 -18.77
CA GLN A 443 -12.87 -0.73 -18.37
C GLN A 443 -12.61 -0.38 -16.91
N VAL A 444 -12.27 0.88 -16.65
CA VAL A 444 -11.85 1.38 -15.33
C VAL A 444 -12.82 2.48 -14.89
N THR A 445 -13.42 2.32 -13.72
CA THR A 445 -14.35 3.28 -13.11
C THR A 445 -13.67 4.00 -11.96
N TYR A 446 -13.71 5.32 -12.02
CA TYR A 446 -13.21 6.26 -11.02
C TYR A 446 -14.41 6.90 -10.33
N ALA A 447 -14.44 6.89 -8.99
CA ALA A 447 -15.55 7.41 -8.19
C ALA A 447 -15.05 8.11 -6.93
N ALA A 448 -15.70 9.21 -6.54
CA ALA A 448 -15.43 9.88 -5.26
C ALA A 448 -16.74 10.26 -4.57
N ALA A 449 -16.73 10.30 -3.24
CA ALA A 449 -17.93 10.61 -2.45
C ALA A 449 -18.40 12.05 -2.75
N GLY A 450 -19.61 12.18 -3.28
CA GLY A 450 -20.15 13.48 -3.74
C GLY A 450 -19.73 13.88 -5.16
N TYR A 451 -19.28 12.93 -5.99
CA TYR A 451 -18.93 13.16 -7.40
C TYR A 451 -19.64 12.16 -8.33
N SER A 452 -19.89 12.57 -9.57
CA SER A 452 -20.39 11.66 -10.61
C SER A 452 -19.26 10.73 -11.02
N PRO A 453 -19.42 9.40 -10.92
CA PRO A 453 -18.39 8.46 -11.34
C PRO A 453 -18.19 8.49 -12.86
N VAL A 454 -16.98 8.16 -13.30
CA VAL A 454 -16.58 8.12 -14.72
C VAL A 454 -15.96 6.76 -15.03
N THR A 455 -16.47 6.08 -16.06
CA THR A 455 -15.90 4.82 -16.57
C THR A 455 -15.21 5.06 -17.91
N LEU A 456 -13.92 4.73 -17.99
CA LEU A 456 -13.09 4.86 -19.19
C LEU A 456 -12.69 3.47 -19.72
N THR A 457 -12.48 3.35 -21.02
CA THR A 457 -11.89 2.14 -21.63
C THR A 457 -10.43 2.41 -21.93
N LEU A 458 -9.53 1.79 -21.15
CA LEU A 458 -8.08 1.93 -21.28
C LEU A 458 -7.52 0.77 -22.12
N THR A 459 -6.48 1.03 -22.91
CA THR A 459 -5.78 0.00 -23.72
C THR A 459 -4.34 -0.10 -23.23
N VAL A 460 -4.15 -0.82 -22.12
CA VAL A 460 -2.88 -0.95 -21.41
C VAL A 460 -1.86 -1.68 -22.28
N THR A 461 -0.62 -1.16 -22.31
CA THR A 461 0.51 -1.70 -23.08
C THR A 461 1.69 -2.00 -22.14
N THR A 462 2.86 -2.33 -22.70
CA THR A 462 4.11 -2.56 -21.95
C THR A 462 4.83 -1.28 -21.51
N SER A 463 4.23 -0.11 -21.68
CA SER A 463 4.83 1.19 -21.36
C SER A 463 3.85 2.05 -20.59
N THR A 464 4.35 2.88 -19.68
CA THR A 464 3.54 3.76 -18.81
C THR A 464 2.56 4.61 -19.62
N GLN A 465 1.30 4.63 -19.20
CA GLN A 465 0.25 5.48 -19.79
C GLN A 465 -0.22 6.52 -18.77
N LEU A 466 -0.16 7.79 -19.13
CA LEU A 466 -0.73 8.88 -18.32
C LEU A 466 -2.22 9.03 -18.60
N GLN A 467 -3.06 8.82 -17.58
CA GLN A 467 -4.51 8.94 -17.64
C GLN A 467 -5.02 9.81 -16.48
N ASN A 468 -4.98 11.13 -16.65
CA ASN A 468 -5.67 12.05 -15.75
C ASN A 468 -7.20 11.95 -15.94
N VAL A 469 -7.96 12.12 -14.86
CA VAL A 469 -9.42 12.01 -14.81
C VAL A 469 -9.98 13.18 -14.02
N MET A 470 -10.97 13.87 -14.57
CA MET A 470 -11.71 14.90 -13.84
C MET A 470 -13.09 14.35 -13.48
N LEU A 471 -13.46 14.42 -12.20
CA LEU A 471 -14.79 14.05 -11.73
C LEU A 471 -15.62 15.32 -11.50
N LEU A 472 -16.87 15.31 -11.97
CA LEU A 472 -17.81 16.42 -11.77
C LEU A 472 -18.45 16.31 -10.38
N PRO A 473 -18.40 17.34 -9.53
CA PRO A 473 -19.12 17.34 -8.25
C PRO A 473 -20.62 17.10 -8.44
N LEU A 474 -21.20 16.24 -7.60
CA LEU A 474 -22.64 16.17 -7.35
C LEU A 474 -23.04 17.38 -6.50
N GLY A 475 -22.98 18.56 -7.10
CA GLY A 475 -23.46 19.78 -6.48
C GLY A 475 -24.91 19.64 -6.02
N PRO A 476 -25.35 20.45 -5.03
CA PRO A 476 -26.77 20.51 -4.68
C PRO A 476 -27.55 20.85 -5.96
N VAL A 477 -28.43 19.93 -6.39
CA VAL A 477 -29.00 19.97 -7.75
C VAL A 477 -29.60 21.36 -8.01
N MET A 478 -29.27 21.94 -9.16
CA MET A 478 -29.86 23.18 -9.66
C MET A 478 -31.38 22.99 -9.68
N THR A 479 -32.14 23.76 -8.90
CA THR A 479 -33.60 23.60 -8.83
C THR A 479 -34.31 24.74 -9.52
N LEU A 480 -35.37 24.39 -10.25
CA LEU A 480 -36.44 25.29 -10.65
C LEU A 480 -37.64 24.93 -9.76
N SER A 481 -38.16 25.91 -9.03
CA SER A 481 -39.46 25.84 -8.34
C SER A 481 -40.49 26.63 -9.15
N MET A 482 -41.71 26.12 -9.26
CA MET A 482 -42.81 26.77 -9.97
C MET A 482 -44.10 26.72 -9.13
N SER A 483 -44.89 27.78 -9.12
CA SER A 483 -46.23 27.78 -8.51
C SER A 483 -47.16 28.84 -9.10
N THR A 484 -48.45 28.55 -9.12
CA THR A 484 -49.53 29.48 -9.53
C THR A 484 -50.30 29.96 -8.30
N THR A 485 -50.92 31.16 -8.36
CA THR A 485 -51.84 31.62 -7.30
C THR A 485 -53.31 31.29 -7.59
N GLY A 486 -53.63 30.82 -8.80
CA GLY A 486 -54.98 30.41 -9.18
C GLY A 486 -55.94 31.60 -9.41
N GLY A 487 -55.41 32.82 -9.48
CA GLY A 487 -56.18 34.03 -9.79
C GLY A 487 -56.36 34.30 -11.28
N GLY A 488 -55.52 33.67 -12.13
CA GLY A 488 -55.48 33.87 -13.57
C GLY A 488 -54.72 35.12 -14.03
N ALA A 489 -54.13 35.02 -15.23
CA ALA A 489 -53.48 36.11 -15.97
C ALA A 489 -52.32 36.85 -15.26
N GLY A 490 -51.21 36.14 -15.03
CA GLY A 490 -49.97 36.70 -14.47
C GLY A 490 -49.67 36.22 -13.05
N ASP A 491 -50.07 34.99 -12.74
CA ASP A 491 -49.97 34.36 -11.43
C ASP A 491 -48.86 33.30 -11.32
N LEU A 492 -48.04 33.14 -12.37
CA LEU A 492 -46.87 32.26 -12.36
C LEU A 492 -45.72 32.87 -11.56
N ASN A 493 -45.38 32.22 -10.47
CA ASN A 493 -44.16 32.43 -9.69
C ASN A 493 -43.14 31.37 -10.10
N LEU A 494 -41.89 31.77 -10.28
CA LEU A 494 -40.77 30.84 -10.41
C LEU A 494 -39.70 31.23 -9.38
N ALA A 495 -38.85 30.28 -9.02
CA ALA A 495 -37.63 30.53 -8.27
C ALA A 495 -36.54 29.55 -8.70
N MET A 496 -35.28 30.00 -8.67
CA MET A 496 -34.13 29.16 -8.96
C MET A 496 -33.12 29.21 -7.81
N THR A 497 -32.62 28.05 -7.40
CA THR A 497 -31.58 27.91 -6.38
C THR A 497 -30.50 26.94 -6.85
N ASN A 498 -29.32 27.01 -6.21
CA ASN A 498 -28.15 26.20 -6.54
C ASN A 498 -27.69 26.33 -8.02
N VAL A 499 -27.77 27.54 -8.57
CA VAL A 499 -27.16 27.83 -9.88
C VAL A 499 -25.63 27.77 -9.72
N PRO A 500 -24.88 27.05 -10.58
CA PRO A 500 -23.43 26.96 -10.49
C PRO A 500 -22.74 28.33 -10.55
N ALA A 501 -21.71 28.53 -9.73
CA ALA A 501 -20.96 29.80 -9.70
C ALA A 501 -20.17 30.10 -10.98
N SER A 502 -19.89 29.06 -11.78
CA SER A 502 -19.29 29.11 -13.12
C SER A 502 -20.26 29.51 -14.23
N ALA A 503 -21.58 29.45 -13.99
CA ALA A 503 -22.58 29.83 -14.96
C ALA A 503 -22.57 31.36 -15.16
N THR A 504 -22.59 31.80 -16.42
CA THR A 504 -22.65 33.23 -16.79
C THR A 504 -23.90 33.56 -17.61
N PHE A 505 -24.55 32.54 -18.17
CA PHE A 505 -25.75 32.65 -18.98
C PHE A 505 -26.65 31.43 -18.73
N GLY A 506 -27.95 31.56 -18.96
CA GLY A 506 -28.83 30.41 -19.06
C GLY A 506 -30.20 30.72 -19.64
N PHE A 507 -30.99 29.66 -19.80
CA PHE A 507 -32.39 29.74 -20.24
C PHE A 507 -33.32 29.11 -19.19
N THR A 508 -34.56 29.56 -19.19
CA THR A 508 -35.69 28.79 -18.65
C THR A 508 -36.61 28.47 -19.82
N LEU A 509 -36.65 27.20 -20.22
CA LEU A 509 -37.40 26.71 -21.36
C LEU A 509 -38.79 26.26 -20.92
N PHE A 510 -39.80 26.62 -21.70
CA PHE A 510 -41.21 26.34 -21.41
C PHE A 510 -41.87 25.56 -22.54
N SER A 511 -42.89 24.75 -22.22
CA SER A 511 -43.72 24.02 -23.17
C SER A 511 -45.16 23.90 -22.68
N LEU A 512 -46.11 24.13 -23.59
CA LEU A 512 -47.53 23.82 -23.43
C LEU A 512 -47.88 22.42 -24.00
N ASN A 513 -46.95 21.76 -24.68
CA ASN A 513 -47.12 20.42 -25.23
C ASN A 513 -46.84 19.34 -24.15
N THR A 514 -47.66 19.33 -23.12
CA THR A 514 -47.55 18.46 -21.93
C THR A 514 -48.06 17.03 -22.14
N THR A 515 -48.16 16.58 -23.40
CA THR A 515 -48.76 15.31 -23.84
C THR A 515 -47.96 14.06 -23.44
N GLY A 516 -46.69 14.22 -23.10
CA GLY A 516 -45.82 13.18 -22.55
C GLY A 516 -45.75 13.17 -21.02
N ALA A 517 -45.06 12.18 -20.48
CA ALA A 517 -44.68 12.17 -19.07
C ALA A 517 -43.64 13.27 -18.78
N LEU A 518 -43.67 13.81 -17.56
CA LEU A 518 -42.77 14.89 -17.17
C LEU A 518 -41.31 14.42 -17.24
N GLY A 519 -40.47 15.15 -17.98
CA GLY A 519 -39.07 14.80 -18.19
C GLY A 519 -38.76 13.95 -19.44
N THR A 520 -39.76 13.52 -20.23
CA THR A 520 -39.53 12.68 -21.43
C THR A 520 -39.48 13.43 -22.76
N GLY A 521 -39.39 14.77 -22.74
CA GLY A 521 -39.42 15.61 -23.93
C GLY A 521 -38.05 15.87 -24.59
N ASN A 522 -38.07 16.21 -25.88
CA ASN A 522 -36.90 16.31 -26.74
C ASN A 522 -36.01 17.55 -26.55
N ALA A 523 -36.41 18.51 -25.70
CA ALA A 523 -35.57 19.64 -25.30
C ALA A 523 -35.40 19.61 -23.77
N PHE A 524 -34.27 19.07 -23.29
CA PHE A 524 -33.91 19.02 -21.86
C PHE A 524 -35.01 18.43 -20.95
N GLY A 525 -35.84 17.51 -21.48
CA GLY A 525 -36.93 16.87 -20.76
C GLY A 525 -38.33 17.47 -20.98
N VAL A 526 -38.46 18.62 -21.68
CA VAL A 526 -39.75 19.18 -22.11
C VAL A 526 -39.96 19.02 -23.62
N THR A 527 -41.21 18.84 -24.06
CA THR A 527 -41.53 18.62 -25.48
C THR A 527 -41.45 19.94 -26.22
N ALA A 528 -40.50 20.10 -27.15
CA ALA A 528 -40.26 21.38 -27.81
C ALA A 528 -41.48 21.84 -28.63
N ASP A 529 -41.97 23.05 -28.33
CA ASP A 529 -43.05 23.71 -29.06
C ASP A 529 -42.68 25.16 -29.42
N PHE A 530 -43.66 25.96 -29.86
CA PHE A 530 -43.46 27.37 -30.19
C PHE A 530 -42.86 28.19 -29.03
N LEU A 531 -43.29 27.94 -27.79
CA LEU A 531 -42.84 28.66 -26.61
C LEU A 531 -41.40 28.23 -26.22
N THR A 532 -41.08 26.94 -26.41
CA THR A 532 -39.71 26.43 -26.24
C THR A 532 -38.75 27.06 -27.25
N LEU A 533 -39.16 27.15 -28.52
CA LEU A 533 -38.38 27.79 -29.57
C LEU A 533 -38.25 29.30 -29.36
N GLN A 534 -39.31 29.97 -28.90
CA GLN A 534 -39.26 31.39 -28.55
C GLN A 534 -38.24 31.68 -27.44
N SER A 535 -38.17 30.81 -26.41
CA SER A 535 -37.21 30.91 -25.31
C SER A 535 -35.75 30.84 -25.80
N LEU A 536 -35.49 30.04 -26.84
CA LEU A 536 -34.15 29.86 -27.44
C LEU A 536 -33.77 30.97 -28.45
N LEU A 537 -34.75 31.52 -29.18
CA LEU A 537 -34.52 32.43 -30.30
C LEU A 537 -34.45 33.92 -29.92
N THR A 538 -34.57 34.28 -28.63
CA THR A 538 -34.64 35.66 -28.15
C THR A 538 -33.47 36.04 -27.21
N PRO A 539 -32.23 36.19 -27.73
CA PRO A 539 -31.06 36.42 -26.88
C PRO A 539 -31.09 37.78 -26.17
N SER A 540 -30.94 37.75 -24.84
CA SER A 540 -30.33 38.79 -23.96
C SER A 540 -30.77 40.26 -24.09
N LEU A 541 -31.87 40.57 -24.78
CA LEU A 541 -32.49 41.89 -24.72
C LEU A 541 -33.01 42.17 -23.29
N PRO A 542 -32.70 43.34 -22.69
CA PRO A 542 -33.17 43.68 -21.35
C PRO A 542 -34.70 43.57 -21.22
N GLY A 543 -35.16 42.63 -20.40
CA GLY A 543 -36.58 42.37 -20.16
C GLY A 543 -37.13 41.04 -20.69
N ASN A 544 -36.33 40.18 -21.34
CA ASN A 544 -36.74 38.80 -21.63
C ASN A 544 -36.76 37.94 -20.35
N PRO A 545 -37.91 37.38 -19.90
CA PRO A 545 -37.96 36.52 -18.70
C PRO A 545 -37.42 35.09 -18.93
N PHE A 546 -37.08 34.70 -20.16
CA PHE A 546 -36.71 33.32 -20.52
C PHE A 546 -35.21 33.11 -20.74
N SER A 547 -34.41 34.17 -20.77
CA SER A 547 -32.94 34.11 -20.86
C SER A 547 -32.32 35.01 -19.79
N TRP A 548 -31.40 34.48 -18.99
CA TRP A 548 -30.83 35.18 -17.83
C TRP A 548 -29.30 35.23 -17.89
N THR A 549 -28.70 36.25 -17.27
CA THR A 549 -27.26 36.51 -17.24
C THR A 549 -26.77 36.67 -15.80
N TRP A 550 -25.58 36.12 -15.53
CA TRP A 550 -24.95 36.15 -14.21
C TRP A 550 -23.51 36.67 -14.34
N PRO A 551 -23.03 37.57 -13.45
CA PRO A 551 -23.72 38.15 -12.29
C PRO A 551 -24.32 39.54 -12.54
N VAL A 552 -24.29 40.09 -13.77
CA VAL A 552 -24.58 41.52 -14.03
C VAL A 552 -25.80 41.74 -14.94
N GLY A 553 -26.98 41.90 -14.33
CA GLY A 553 -28.10 42.66 -14.90
C GLY A 553 -29.02 41.94 -15.91
N GLY A 554 -29.76 40.93 -15.46
CA GLY A 554 -30.76 40.21 -16.29
C GLY A 554 -32.07 39.80 -15.59
N VAL A 555 -32.32 40.23 -14.35
CA VAL A 555 -33.35 39.68 -13.42
C VAL A 555 -33.00 38.23 -12.97
N TYR A 556 -33.64 37.71 -11.92
CA TYR A 556 -33.51 36.34 -11.34
C TYR A 556 -32.23 35.94 -10.55
N PRO A 557 -32.03 36.46 -9.32
CA PRO A 557 -31.12 35.86 -8.33
C PRO A 557 -31.84 35.40 -7.05
N ALA A 558 -31.90 34.09 -6.80
CA ALA A 558 -32.29 33.41 -5.53
C ALA A 558 -33.64 33.79 -4.87
N THR A 559 -34.43 34.67 -5.50
CA THR A 559 -35.61 35.33 -4.96
C THR A 559 -36.73 35.20 -6.00
N PRO A 560 -37.97 34.80 -5.62
CA PRO A 560 -39.04 34.66 -6.59
C PRO A 560 -39.35 35.99 -7.31
N PHE A 561 -39.59 35.93 -8.61
CA PHE A 561 -40.22 37.02 -9.35
C PHE A 561 -41.58 36.59 -9.89
N VAL A 562 -42.41 37.59 -10.23
CA VAL A 562 -43.76 37.39 -10.76
C VAL A 562 -43.78 37.89 -12.20
N ILE A 563 -44.35 37.11 -13.13
CA ILE A 563 -44.64 37.61 -14.49
C ILE A 563 -45.79 38.63 -14.36
N PRO A 564 -45.61 39.91 -14.72
CA PRO A 564 -46.61 40.94 -14.44
C PRO A 564 -48.00 40.61 -15.00
N PRO A 565 -49.10 41.02 -14.32
CA PRO A 565 -50.47 40.80 -14.80
C PRO A 565 -50.68 41.25 -16.25
N GLY A 566 -51.21 40.35 -17.07
CA GLY A 566 -51.37 40.55 -18.51
C GLY A 566 -50.14 40.24 -19.37
N GLY A 567 -48.99 39.85 -18.79
CA GLY A 567 -47.78 39.48 -19.54
C GLY A 567 -47.94 38.22 -20.40
N ILE A 568 -48.57 37.17 -19.85
CA ILE A 568 -48.98 35.96 -20.59
C ILE A 568 -50.34 35.48 -20.06
N PRO A 569 -51.41 35.43 -20.88
CA PRO A 569 -52.72 34.93 -20.47
C PRO A 569 -52.84 33.41 -20.71
N PHE A 570 -52.75 32.61 -19.64
CA PHE A 570 -53.06 31.18 -19.67
C PHE A 570 -54.54 30.93 -19.29
N PRO A 571 -55.30 30.14 -20.08
CA PRO A 571 -56.63 29.67 -19.67
C PRO A 571 -56.57 28.70 -18.48
N THR A 572 -57.59 28.71 -17.62
CA THR A 572 -57.73 27.73 -16.54
C THR A 572 -57.76 26.29 -17.08
N GLY A 573 -57.06 25.38 -16.42
CA GLY A 573 -56.81 24.01 -16.86
C GLY A 573 -55.58 23.85 -17.78
N THR A 574 -54.92 24.94 -18.17
CA THR A 574 -53.69 24.86 -18.98
C THR A 574 -52.55 24.29 -18.15
N GLN A 575 -51.89 23.25 -18.66
CA GLN A 575 -50.64 22.75 -18.09
C GLN A 575 -49.44 23.42 -18.77
N LEU A 576 -48.38 23.65 -17.98
CA LEU A 576 -47.13 24.25 -18.45
C LEU A 576 -45.97 23.43 -17.86
N ASP A 577 -45.16 22.84 -18.75
CA ASP A 577 -43.90 22.19 -18.41
C ASP A 577 -42.75 23.19 -18.56
N ALA A 578 -41.78 23.16 -17.64
CA ALA A 578 -40.56 23.97 -17.76
C ALA A 578 -39.31 23.30 -17.18
N VAL A 579 -38.15 23.72 -17.69
CA VAL A 579 -36.81 23.31 -17.25
C VAL A 579 -35.85 24.50 -17.37
N ALA A 580 -34.93 24.67 -16.42
CA ALA A 580 -33.86 25.66 -16.54
C ALA A 580 -32.51 24.98 -16.84
N VAL A 581 -31.68 25.68 -17.61
CA VAL A 581 -30.35 25.23 -18.06
C VAL A 581 -29.34 26.37 -17.94
N ALA A 582 -28.13 26.07 -17.50
CA ALA A 582 -27.06 27.01 -17.17
C ALA A 582 -25.79 26.71 -17.99
N PHE A 583 -25.11 27.75 -18.47
CA PHE A 583 -23.94 27.64 -19.35
C PHE A 583 -22.81 28.58 -18.92
N SER A 584 -21.58 28.18 -19.25
CA SER A 584 -20.38 29.02 -19.13
C SER A 584 -20.31 30.09 -20.22
N ALA A 585 -19.29 30.95 -20.16
CA ALA A 585 -19.13 32.09 -21.05
C ALA A 585 -19.15 31.67 -22.53
N GLY A 586 -19.99 32.35 -23.32
CA GLY A 586 -20.10 32.10 -24.76
C GLY A 586 -20.70 30.74 -25.15
N PHE A 587 -21.44 30.07 -24.24
CA PHE A 587 -21.97 28.71 -24.42
C PHE A 587 -20.90 27.61 -24.50
N GLY A 588 -19.73 27.81 -23.89
CA GLY A 588 -18.61 26.84 -23.95
C GLY A 588 -18.93 25.46 -23.35
N SER A 589 -19.73 25.41 -22.29
CA SER A 589 -20.10 24.20 -21.55
C SER A 589 -21.45 24.34 -20.85
N LEU A 590 -22.15 23.23 -20.65
CA LEU A 590 -23.37 23.13 -19.83
C LEU A 590 -22.95 22.93 -18.37
N GLU A 591 -23.24 23.91 -17.52
CA GLU A 591 -22.84 23.93 -16.11
C GLU A 591 -23.90 23.28 -15.21
N GLY A 592 -25.16 23.28 -15.63
CA GLY A 592 -26.27 22.73 -14.85
C GLY A 592 -27.59 22.66 -15.59
N GLN A 593 -28.46 21.76 -15.14
CA GLN A 593 -29.81 21.57 -15.63
C GLN A 593 -30.73 21.18 -14.47
N THR A 594 -31.98 21.64 -14.48
CA THR A 594 -33.00 21.26 -13.48
C THR A 594 -33.77 20.03 -13.91
N ALA A 595 -34.44 19.36 -12.97
CA ALA A 595 -35.56 18.50 -13.32
C ALA A 595 -36.66 19.31 -14.03
N ALA A 596 -37.41 18.66 -14.93
CA ALA A 596 -38.61 19.25 -15.51
C ALA A 596 -39.71 19.38 -14.44
N ASN A 597 -40.38 20.53 -14.40
CA ASN A 597 -41.48 20.84 -13.49
C ASN A 597 -42.76 21.09 -14.28
N ARG A 598 -43.92 20.74 -13.72
CA ARG A 598 -45.25 20.99 -14.30
C ARG A 598 -46.12 21.80 -13.35
N VAL A 599 -46.76 22.85 -13.85
CA VAL A 599 -47.84 23.57 -13.15
C VAL A 599 -49.16 23.48 -13.91
N THR A 600 -50.25 23.89 -13.26
CA THR A 600 -51.57 24.06 -13.89
C THR A 600 -52.16 25.39 -13.44
N PHE A 601 -52.79 26.11 -14.37
CA PHE A 601 -53.47 27.40 -14.17
C PHE A 601 -54.99 27.24 -13.98
#